data_AF-R7ZYQ6-F1
#
_entry.id   AF-R7ZYQ6-F1
#
_cell.length_a   1.000
_cell.length_b   1.000
_cell.length_c   1.000
_cell.angle_alpha   90.00
_cell.angle_beta   90.00
_cell.angle_gamma   90.00
#
_symmetry.space_group_name_H-M   'P 1'
#
loop_
_entity.id
_entity.type
_entity.pdbx_description
1 polymer ?
#
loop_
_entity_poly.entity_id
_entity_poly.type
_entity_poly.pdbx_seq_one_letter_code
_entity_poly.pdbx_strand_id
1 'polypeptide(L)' 'MQLYHLGEDPGEQENLIASEPNRANELKRELTELIKKGRSTPGPEVTNDGLPVWQQLEWIED' A
#
# COMPACT_ATOMS: atom_id res chain seq x y z
N MET A 1 7.58 2.94 6.77
CA MET A 1 6.73 1.83 6.28
C MET A 1 6.69 0.76 7.35
N GLN A 2 5.60 -0.01 7.45
CA GLN A 2 5.38 -1.05 8.45
C GLN A 2 4.70 -2.25 7.75
N LEU A 3 4.91 -3.46 8.28
CA LEU A 3 4.28 -4.69 7.79
C LEU A 3 3.82 -5.52 8.98
N TYR A 4 2.55 -5.95 8.98
CA TYR A 4 1.93 -6.71 10.07
C TYR A 4 1.19 -7.94 9.53
N HIS A 5 1.23 -9.04 10.27
CA HIS A 5 0.45 -10.23 9.97
C HIS A 5 -0.83 -10.27 10.81
N LEU A 6 -1.91 -9.65 10.33
CA LEU A 6 -3.15 -9.46 11.10
C LEU A 6 -3.85 -10.78 11.54
N GLY A 7 -3.55 -11.91 10.88
CA GLY A 7 -4.07 -13.22 11.30
C GLY A 7 -3.39 -13.81 12.54
N GLU A 8 -2.19 -13.32 12.88
CA GLU A 8 -1.40 -13.78 14.02
C GLU A 8 -1.23 -12.66 15.06
N ASP A 9 -1.11 -11.42 14.61
CA ASP A 9 -1.03 -10.21 15.42
C ASP A 9 -2.07 -9.16 14.98
N PRO A 10 -3.35 -9.32 15.42
CA PRO A 10 -4.40 -8.33 15.15
C PRO A 10 -4.15 -6.97 15.81
N GLY A 11 -3.24 -6.90 16.79
CA GLY A 11 -2.92 -5.68 17.54
C GLY A 11 -1.80 -4.84 16.92
N GLU A 12 -1.22 -5.29 15.80
CA GLU A 12 -0.14 -4.59 15.08
C GLU A 12 1.07 -4.25 15.98
N GLN A 13 1.43 -5.18 16.86
CA GLN A 13 2.53 -5.04 17.82
C GLN A 13 3.89 -5.43 17.22
N GLU A 14 3.93 -6.41 16.32
CA GLU A 14 5.16 -6.92 15.72
C GLU A 14 5.33 -6.45 14.27
N ASN A 15 6.24 -5.50 14.06
CA ASN A 15 6.55 -5.00 12.72
C ASN A 15 7.53 -5.93 11.99
N LEU A 16 7.04 -6.62 10.96
CA LEU A 16 7.78 -7.61 10.16
C LEU A 16 8.56 -7.00 8.98
N ILE A 17 8.61 -5.67 8.85
CA ILE A 17 9.20 -5.04 7.65
C ILE A 17 10.67 -5.40 7.41
N ALA A 18 11.44 -5.59 8.48
CA ALA A 18 12.86 -5.93 8.39
C ALA A 18 13.09 -7.42 8.09
N SER A 19 12.20 -8.30 8.56
CA SER A 19 12.27 -9.75 8.35
C SER A 19 11.65 -10.18 7.01
N GLU A 20 10.65 -9.44 6.51
CA GLU A 20 9.89 -9.77 5.30
C GLU A 20 9.91 -8.63 4.24
N PRO A 21 11.10 -8.15 3.80
CA PRO A 21 11.20 -7.00 2.90
C PRO A 21 10.59 -7.26 1.51
N ASN A 22 10.66 -8.50 1.02
CA ASN A 22 10.08 -8.88 -0.26
C ASN A 22 8.55 -8.78 -0.24
N ARG A 23 7.91 -9.23 0.85
CA ARG A 23 6.46 -9.12 1.03
C ARG A 23 6.02 -7.67 1.17
N ALA A 24 6.80 -6.85 1.89
CA ALA A 24 6.55 -5.42 1.99
C ALA A 24 6.60 -4.74 0.61
N ASN A 25 7.59 -5.07 -0.22
CA ASN A 25 7.72 -4.51 -1.57
C ASN A 25 6.59 -4.96 -2.51
N GLU A 26 6.16 -6.22 -2.42
CA GLU A 26 5.02 -6.72 -3.20
C GLU A 26 3.74 -5.96 -2.86
N LEU A 27 3.43 -5.81 -1.57
CA LEU A 27 2.25 -5.08 -1.11
C LEU A 27 2.35 -3.58 -1.44
N LYS A 28 3.53 -2.96 -1.33
CA LYS A 28 3.76 -1.58 -1.77
C LYS A 28 3.41 -1.43 -3.25
N ARG A 29 3.91 -2.33 -4.11
CA ARG A 29 3.64 -2.31 -5.55
C ARG A 29 2.14 -2.47 -5.85
N GLU A 30 1.47 -3.43 -5.20
CA GLU A 30 0.03 -3.61 -5.36
C GLU A 30 -0.75 -2.35 -4.95
N LEU A 31 -0.42 -1.76 -3.80
CA LEU A 31 -1.04 -0.52 -3.33
C LEU A 31 -0.83 0.63 -4.33
N THR A 32 0.38 0.80 -4.87
CA THR A 32 0.68 1.81 -5.90
C THR A 32 -0.22 1.64 -7.11
N GLU A 33 -0.40 0.42 -7.59
CA GLU A 33 -1.27 0.13 -8.75
C GLU A 33 -2.74 0.44 -8.45
N LEU A 34 -3.23 0.13 -7.24
CA LEU A 34 -4.60 0.47 -6.84
C LEU A 34 -4.83 1.99 -6.81
N ILE A 35 -3.86 2.74 -6.29
CA ILE A 35 -3.92 4.20 -6.24
C ILE A 35 -3.93 4.77 -7.67
N LYS A 36 -3.02 4.31 -8.55
CA LYS A 36 -2.94 4.76 -9.94
C LYS A 36 -4.21 4.47 -10.75
N LYS A 37 -4.83 3.32 -10.53
CA LYS A 37 -6.11 2.95 -11.16
C LYS A 37 -7.32 3.67 -10.57
N GLY A 38 -7.17 4.26 -9.38
CA GLY A 38 -8.23 4.87 -8.59
C GLY A 38 -9.30 3.91 -8.10
N ARG A 39 -9.04 2.60 -8.11
CA ARG A 39 -10.00 1.58 -7.68
C ARG A 39 -9.34 0.26 -7.29
N SER A 40 -9.98 -0.44 -6.35
CA SER A 40 -9.62 -1.79 -5.90
C SER A 40 -10.40 -2.92 -6.57
N THR A 41 -11.38 -2.59 -7.42
CA THR A 41 -12.27 -3.56 -8.08
C THR A 41 -12.03 -3.61 -9.59
N PRO A 42 -12.38 -4.71 -10.28
CA PRO A 42 -12.25 -4.78 -11.74
C PRO A 42 -13.08 -3.74 -12.49
N GLY A 43 -12.49 -3.12 -13.52
CA GLY A 43 -13.16 -2.20 -14.45
C GLY A 43 -12.22 -1.10 -14.92
N PRO A 44 -12.75 -0.10 -15.66
CA PRO A 44 -11.96 1.03 -16.13
C PRO A 44 -11.36 1.83 -14.98
N GLU A 45 -10.20 2.44 -15.23
CA GLU A 45 -9.56 3.39 -14.31
C GLU A 45 -10.48 4.58 -14.02
N VAL A 46 -10.41 5.09 -12.79
CA VAL A 46 -11.17 6.26 -12.34
C VAL A 46 -10.23 7.22 -11.63
N THR A 47 -10.60 8.50 -11.59
CA THR A 47 -9.81 9.52 -10.90
C THR A 47 -10.13 9.51 -9.40
N ASN A 48 -9.11 9.47 -8.55
CA ASN A 48 -9.28 9.71 -7.11
C ASN A 48 -9.61 11.18 -6.86
N ASP A 49 -10.43 11.45 -5.85
CA ASP A 49 -10.70 12.83 -5.42
C ASP A 49 -9.44 13.49 -4.81
N GLY A 50 -9.30 14.79 -5.01
CA GLY A 50 -8.22 15.59 -4.42
C GLY A 50 -6.96 15.69 -5.29
N LEU A 51 -5.81 15.90 -4.66
CA LEU A 51 -4.54 16.03 -5.36
C LEU A 51 -4.06 14.65 -5.85
N PRO A 52 -3.48 14.56 -7.07
CA PRO A 52 -2.95 13.30 -7.60
C PRO A 52 -1.89 12.65 -6.68
N VAL A 53 -1.08 13.47 -6.01
CA VAL A 53 -0.12 13.05 -4.98
C VAL A 53 -0.31 13.96 -3.77
N TRP A 54 -0.83 13.40 -2.68
CA TRP A 54 -0.92 14.09 -1.39
C TRP A 54 0.27 13.71 -0.50
N GLN A 55 0.49 14.44 0.60
CA GLN A 55 1.69 14.32 1.44
C GLN A 55 2.00 12.87 1.87
N GLN A 56 0.98 12.08 2.18
CA GLN A 56 1.14 10.68 2.57
C GLN A 56 1.51 9.74 1.42
N LEU A 57 1.56 10.21 0.17
CA LEU A 57 1.96 9.48 -1.03
C LEU A 57 3.33 9.90 -1.57
N GLU A 58 4.13 10.66 -0.84
CA GLU A 58 5.48 11.07 -1.30
C GLU A 58 6.37 9.88 -1.73
N TRP A 59 6.12 8.68 -1.20
CA TRP A 59 6.84 7.44 -1.52
C TRP A 59 6.39 6.74 -2.82
N ILE A 60 5.33 7.21 -3.48
CA ILE A 60 4.68 6.48 -4.59
C ILE A 60 5.50 6.50 -5.89
N GLU A 61 6.43 7.46 -6.00
CA GLU A 61 7.35 7.62 -7.12
C GLU A 61 8.74 6.98 -6.87
N ASP A 62 8.98 6.43 -5.66
CA ASP A 62 10.17 5.64 -5.30
C ASP A 62 10.07 4.17 -5.75
#